data_AF-E3MJG9-F1
#
_entry.id   AF-E3MJG9-F1
#
_cell.length_a   1.000
_cell.length_b   1.000
_cell.length_c   1.000
_cell.angle_alpha   90.00
_cell.angle_beta   90.00
_cell.angle_gamma   90.00
#
_symmetry.space_group_name_H-M   'P 1'
#
loop_
_entity.id
_entity.type
_entity.pdbx_description
1 polymer ?
#
loop_
_entity_poly.entity_id
_entity_poly.type
_entity_poly.pdbx_seq_one_letter_code
_entity_poly.pdbx_strand_id
1 'polypeptide(L)'
;MLSKPIIVLCVFAATAYSITTYEDVLEQSKKSVRCWQPKDAKNLSAGYSISSEKFPFCSYIPTADLTSFTVSGAGEEIEESERRELLRAFGMAGDLYGLTTICFQEAIQVHPAPSPSHVGMRCACKRDGCNVPKAFNAFLAYNEVALPKV
;
A
#
# COMPACT_ATOMS: atom_id res chain seq x y z
N MET A 1 -35.98 43.49 31.74
CA MET A 1 -34.98 43.60 30.66
C MET A 1 -34.19 42.29 30.65
N LEU A 2 -34.55 41.33 29.80
CA LEU A 2 -33.88 40.03 29.70
C LEU A 2 -32.81 40.12 28.60
N SER A 3 -31.54 40.01 29.00
CA SER A 3 -30.40 39.97 28.08
C SER A 3 -30.36 38.60 27.38
N LYS A 4 -30.39 38.59 26.05
CA LYS A 4 -30.28 37.37 25.24
C LYS A 4 -28.80 36.98 25.09
N PRO A 5 -28.41 35.71 25.27
CA PRO A 5 -27.06 35.28 25.00
C PRO A 5 -26.84 35.16 23.49
N ILE A 6 -25.71 35.70 23.01
CA ILE A 6 -25.23 35.51 21.64
C ILE A 6 -24.46 34.19 21.63
N ILE A 7 -25.03 33.17 20.99
CA ILE A 7 -24.34 31.90 20.72
C ILE A 7 -23.42 32.14 19.52
N VAL A 8 -22.12 32.26 19.78
CA VAL A 8 -21.09 32.28 18.73
C VAL A 8 -20.85 30.83 18.32
N LEU A 9 -21.46 30.43 17.20
CA LEU A 9 -21.25 29.13 16.57
C LEU A 9 -19.93 29.19 15.78
N CYS A 10 -18.82 28.80 16.41
CA CYS A 10 -17.57 28.58 15.68
C CYS A 10 -17.71 27.31 14.83
N VAL A 11 -18.13 27.49 13.58
CA VAL A 11 -18.09 26.44 12.56
C VAL A 11 -16.63 26.24 12.18
N PHE A 12 -15.96 25.27 12.81
CA PHE A 12 -14.73 24.71 12.25
C PHE A 12 -15.13 23.92 11.01
N ALA A 13 -15.06 24.58 9.86
CA ALA A 13 -15.04 23.89 8.58
C ALA A 13 -13.75 23.08 8.52
N ALA A 14 -13.82 21.79 8.89
CA ALA A 14 -12.78 20.84 8.56
C ALA A 14 -12.76 20.72 7.03
N THR A 15 -11.96 21.55 6.37
CA THR A 15 -11.65 21.40 4.96
C THR A 15 -10.85 20.11 4.82
N ALA A 16 -11.56 19.02 4.52
CA ALA A 16 -10.93 17.83 3.97
C ALA A 16 -10.37 18.23 2.60
N TYR A 17 -9.13 18.73 2.59
CA TYR A 17 -8.39 18.94 1.35
C TYR A 17 -8.27 17.58 0.67
N SER A 18 -9.06 17.35 -0.39
CA SER A 18 -8.85 16.21 -1.27
C SER A 18 -7.59 16.49 -2.08
N ILE A 19 -6.45 16.01 -1.60
CA ILE A 19 -5.21 16.03 -2.37
C ILE A 19 -5.40 15.19 -3.64
N THR A 20 -4.73 15.57 -4.72
CA THR A 20 -4.69 14.78 -5.96
C THR A 20 -3.92 13.48 -5.73
N THR A 21 -4.15 12.46 -6.58
CA THR A 21 -3.36 11.21 -6.55
C THR A 21 -1.86 11.50 -6.67
N TYR A 22 -1.49 12.50 -7.47
CA TYR A 22 -0.10 12.89 -7.67
C TYR A 22 0.52 13.46 -6.39
N GLU A 23 -0.16 14.39 -5.71
CA GLU A 23 0.30 14.95 -4.43
C GLU A 23 0.41 13.86 -3.35
N ASP A 24 -0.57 12.95 -3.30
CA ASP A 24 -0.55 11.77 -2.43
C ASP A 24 0.70 10.91 -2.65
N VAL A 25 0.97 10.55 -3.91
CA VAL A 25 2.17 9.77 -4.29
C VAL A 25 3.45 10.52 -3.91
N LEU A 26 3.54 11.81 -4.19
CA LEU A 26 4.72 12.60 -3.88
C LEU A 26 4.98 12.71 -2.37
N GLU A 27 3.93 12.91 -1.58
CA GLU A 27 4.04 12.98 -0.12
C GLU A 27 4.46 11.65 0.51
N GLN A 28 3.93 10.54 -0.01
CA GLN A 28 4.13 9.21 0.56
C GLN A 28 5.39 8.52 0.04
N SER A 29 5.86 8.84 -1.16
CA SER A 29 7.14 8.36 -1.71
C SER A 29 8.35 8.66 -0.82
N LYS A 30 8.24 9.65 0.08
CA LYS A 30 9.30 10.10 0.98
C LYS A 30 9.26 9.46 2.36
N LYS A 31 8.25 8.63 2.65
CA LYS A 31 7.96 8.11 3.99
C LYS A 31 7.89 6.58 4.01
N SER A 32 8.08 6.01 5.19
CA SER A 32 7.67 4.63 5.46
C SER A 32 6.15 4.57 5.63
N VAL A 33 5.54 3.46 5.22
CA VAL A 33 4.10 3.28 5.07
C VAL A 33 3.57 2.17 5.98
N ARG A 34 2.35 2.32 6.48
CA ARG A 34 1.63 1.24 7.15
C ARG A 34 0.92 0.38 6.12
N CYS A 35 0.89 -0.93 6.34
CA CYS A 35 0.40 -1.89 5.36
C CYS A 35 -0.71 -2.74 5.95
N TRP A 36 -1.63 -3.20 5.11
CA TRP A 36 -2.55 -4.26 5.51
C TRP A 36 -1.77 -5.55 5.76
N GLN A 37 -2.11 -6.21 6.85
CA GLN A 37 -1.56 -7.51 7.26
C GLN A 37 -2.69 -8.39 7.80
N PRO A 38 -2.59 -9.72 7.70
CA PRO A 38 -3.50 -10.63 8.37
C PRO A 38 -3.48 -10.37 9.88
N LYS A 39 -4.65 -10.34 10.52
CA LYS A 39 -4.74 -10.26 12.00
C LYS A 39 -4.16 -11.50 12.67
N ASP A 40 -4.24 -12.63 11.99
CA ASP A 40 -3.64 -13.89 12.39
C ASP A 40 -3.02 -14.54 11.15
N ALA A 41 -1.70 -14.71 11.15
CA ALA A 41 -0.95 -15.32 10.05
C ALA A 41 -1.34 -16.79 9.79
N LYS A 42 -1.93 -17.47 10.79
CA LYS A 42 -2.39 -18.87 10.68
C LYS A 42 -3.88 -18.97 10.36
N ASN A 43 -4.64 -17.89 10.50
CA ASN A 43 -6.08 -17.86 10.29
C ASN A 43 -6.50 -16.61 9.50
N LEU A 44 -6.42 -16.70 8.17
CA LEU A 44 -6.79 -15.59 7.27
C LEU A 44 -8.26 -15.16 7.41
N SER A 45 -9.14 -16.04 7.89
CA SER A 45 -10.55 -15.74 8.18
C SER A 45 -10.73 -14.76 9.34
N ALA A 46 -9.71 -14.55 10.17
CA ALA A 46 -9.70 -13.50 11.19
C ALA A 46 -9.72 -12.08 10.57
N GLY A 47 -9.45 -11.97 9.27
CA GLY A 47 -9.45 -10.73 8.52
C GLY A 47 -8.11 -9.98 8.61
N TYR A 48 -8.15 -8.71 8.22
CA TYR A 48 -6.95 -7.89 8.05
C TYR A 48 -7.01 -6.62 8.90
N SER A 49 -5.84 -6.10 9.25
CA SER A 49 -5.67 -4.81 9.92
C SER A 49 -4.48 -4.06 9.35
N ILE A 50 -4.50 -2.74 9.45
CA ILE A 50 -3.35 -1.89 9.16
C ILE A 50 -2.31 -2.07 10.25
N SER A 51 -1.05 -2.24 9.85
CA SER A 51 0.08 -2.41 10.75
C SER A 51 0.31 -1.18 11.62
N SER A 52 0.72 -1.40 12.87
CA SER A 52 1.27 -0.33 13.73
C SER A 52 2.69 0.07 13.28
N GLU A 53 3.48 -0.92 12.85
CA GLU A 53 4.80 -0.74 12.25
C GLU A 53 4.71 -0.10 10.85
N LYS A 54 5.76 0.64 10.48
CA LYS A 54 5.92 1.25 9.16
C LYS A 54 7.03 0.57 8.38
N PHE A 55 6.77 0.34 7.09
CA PHE A 55 7.62 -0.38 6.17
C PHE A 55 8.12 0.52 5.04
N PRO A 56 9.26 0.20 4.40
CA PRO A 56 9.67 0.85 3.16
C PRO A 56 8.60 0.88 2.07
N PHE A 57 7.83 -0.20 1.92
CA PHE A 57 6.69 -0.31 1.01
C PHE A 57 5.80 -1.47 1.46
N CYS A 58 4.62 -1.60 0.86
CA CYS A 58 3.73 -2.73 1.09
C CYS A 58 3.86 -3.76 -0.03
N SER A 59 3.66 -5.03 0.29
CA SER A 59 3.65 -6.15 -0.64
C SER A 59 2.23 -6.66 -0.87
N TYR A 60 1.97 -7.03 -2.12
CA TYR A 60 0.76 -7.70 -2.58
C TYR A 60 1.17 -8.83 -3.53
N ILE A 61 0.80 -10.07 -3.21
CA ILE A 61 1.12 -11.26 -4.01
C ILE A 61 -0.19 -11.93 -4.40
N PRO A 62 -0.66 -11.80 -5.66
CA PRO A 62 -1.79 -12.57 -6.12
C PRO A 62 -1.42 -14.04 -6.33
N THR A 63 -2.40 -14.90 -6.17
CA THR A 63 -2.35 -16.28 -6.69
C THR A 63 -2.46 -16.28 -8.21
N ALA A 64 -2.12 -17.41 -8.85
CA ALA A 64 -2.10 -17.52 -10.31
C ALA A 64 -3.48 -17.26 -10.97
N ASP A 65 -4.58 -17.53 -10.26
CA ASP A 65 -5.94 -17.25 -10.73
C ASP A 65 -6.41 -15.80 -10.45
N LEU A 66 -5.57 -15.00 -9.78
CA LEU A 66 -5.80 -13.60 -9.41
C LEU A 66 -6.99 -13.37 -8.45
N THR A 67 -7.58 -14.44 -7.90
CA THR A 67 -8.73 -14.37 -6.99
C THR A 67 -8.32 -14.26 -5.53
N SER A 68 -7.25 -14.98 -5.17
CA SER A 68 -6.71 -15.02 -3.82
C SER A 68 -5.38 -14.28 -3.77
N PHE A 69 -4.99 -13.83 -2.58
CA PHE A 69 -3.83 -12.95 -2.40
C PHE A 69 -3.20 -13.09 -1.02
N THR A 70 -1.95 -12.65 -0.92
CA THR A 70 -1.25 -12.39 0.33
C THR A 70 -0.84 -10.92 0.36
N VAL A 71 -1.00 -10.28 1.52
CA VAL A 71 -0.62 -8.88 1.73
C VAL A 71 0.23 -8.76 2.99
N SER A 72 1.28 -7.95 2.93
CA SER A 72 2.17 -7.70 4.08
C SER A 72 2.86 -6.35 3.97
N GLY A 73 3.47 -5.90 5.07
CA GLY A 73 4.56 -4.93 4.97
C GLY A 73 5.77 -5.57 4.31
N ALA A 74 6.60 -4.77 3.66
CA ALA A 74 7.84 -5.25 3.06
C ALA A 74 9.06 -4.39 3.40
N GLY A 75 10.15 -5.04 3.82
CA GLY A 75 11.33 -4.37 4.39
C GLY A 75 12.59 -5.23 4.35
N GLU A 76 13.02 -5.73 5.51
CA GLU A 76 14.30 -6.42 5.68
C GLU A 76 14.35 -7.83 5.09
N GLU A 77 13.18 -8.45 4.88
CA GLU A 77 13.03 -9.77 4.29
C GLU A 77 13.27 -9.79 2.77
N ILE A 78 13.34 -8.62 2.13
CA ILE A 78 13.73 -8.46 0.73
C ILE A 78 15.23 -8.20 0.65
N GLU A 79 15.87 -8.77 -0.36
CA GLU A 79 17.30 -8.56 -0.64
C GLU A 79 17.62 -7.06 -0.70
N GLU A 80 18.73 -6.65 -0.09
CA GLU A 80 19.09 -5.24 0.01
C GLU A 80 19.18 -4.54 -1.37
N SER A 81 19.69 -5.25 -2.38
CA SER A 81 19.81 -4.74 -3.75
C SER A 81 18.44 -4.42 -4.34
N GLU A 82 17.50 -5.36 -4.24
CA GLU A 82 16.11 -5.18 -4.69
C GLU A 82 15.41 -4.07 -3.92
N ARG A 83 15.53 -4.05 -2.59
CA ARG A 83 14.94 -3.00 -1.75
C ARG A 83 15.43 -1.61 -2.16
N ARG A 84 16.73 -1.48 -2.45
CA ARG A 84 17.34 -0.21 -2.89
C ARG A 84 16.78 0.24 -4.23
N GLU A 85 16.64 -0.68 -5.20
CA GLU A 85 16.09 -0.37 -6.50
C GLU A 85 14.61 0.01 -6.44
N LEU A 86 13.81 -0.68 -5.61
CA LEU A 86 12.42 -0.31 -5.36
C LEU A 86 12.30 1.07 -4.73
N LEU A 87 13.10 1.38 -3.72
CA LEU A 87 13.14 2.71 -3.11
C LEU A 87 13.54 3.78 -4.12
N ARG A 88 14.54 3.51 -4.97
CA ARG A 88 14.95 4.40 -6.05
C ARG A 88 13.79 4.63 -7.03
N ALA A 89 13.14 3.57 -7.48
CA ALA A 89 12.04 3.63 -8.43
C ALA A 89 10.86 4.44 -7.87
N PHE A 90 10.39 4.14 -6.66
CA PHE A 90 9.33 4.94 -6.03
C PHE A 90 9.75 6.38 -5.73
N GLY A 91 11.06 6.62 -5.57
CA GLY A 91 11.63 7.96 -5.46
C GLY A 91 11.67 8.73 -6.79
N MET A 92 11.46 8.07 -7.94
CA MET A 92 11.27 8.73 -9.25
C MET A 92 9.86 9.33 -9.36
N ALA A 93 9.48 10.16 -8.39
CA ALA A 93 8.31 11.03 -8.45
C ALA A 93 8.80 12.43 -8.86
N GLY A 94 8.53 12.82 -10.10
CA GLY A 94 8.87 14.14 -10.66
C GLY A 94 7.61 14.95 -10.94
N ASP A 95 7.72 16.17 -11.47
CA ASP A 95 6.60 17.11 -11.61
C ASP A 95 5.39 16.60 -12.42
N LEU A 96 5.59 15.57 -13.24
CA LEU A 96 4.57 15.06 -14.19
C LEU A 96 4.06 13.66 -13.87
N TYR A 97 4.75 12.89 -13.03
CA TYR A 97 4.36 11.52 -12.72
C TYR A 97 4.96 11.04 -11.39
N GLY A 98 4.32 10.04 -10.79
CA GLY A 98 4.85 9.28 -9.67
C GLY A 98 4.37 7.84 -9.75
N LEU A 99 5.18 6.92 -9.23
CA LEU A 99 4.86 5.49 -9.27
C LEU A 99 3.96 5.12 -8.07
N THR A 100 2.78 4.58 -8.35
CA THR A 100 1.84 4.09 -7.33
C THR A 100 2.09 2.63 -6.98
N THR A 101 2.41 1.80 -7.97
CA THR A 101 2.54 0.35 -7.86
C THR A 101 3.56 -0.15 -8.89
N ILE A 102 4.38 -1.12 -8.49
CA ILE A 102 5.34 -1.82 -9.36
C ILE A 102 5.06 -3.31 -9.20
N CYS A 103 4.83 -4.04 -10.30
CA CYS A 103 4.63 -5.50 -10.26
C CYS A 103 5.74 -6.22 -11.04
N PHE A 104 6.20 -7.31 -10.46
CA PHE A 104 7.18 -8.23 -11.00
C PHE A 104 6.49 -9.53 -11.38
N GLN A 105 6.89 -10.09 -12.51
CA GLN A 105 6.63 -11.49 -12.84
C GLN A 105 7.95 -12.24 -12.67
N GLU A 106 7.98 -13.18 -11.74
CA GLU A 106 9.20 -13.77 -11.21
C GLU A 106 9.22 -15.27 -11.45
N ALA A 107 10.39 -15.81 -11.83
CA ALA A 107 10.62 -17.25 -11.81
C ALA A 107 11.11 -17.64 -10.41
N ILE A 108 10.31 -18.44 -9.70
CA ILE A 108 10.50 -18.77 -8.30
C ILE A 108 10.90 -20.24 -8.19
N GLN A 109 12.06 -20.49 -7.56
CA GLN A 109 12.60 -21.81 -7.29
C GLN A 109 12.55 -22.08 -5.77
N VAL A 110 11.45 -22.67 -5.28
CA VAL A 110 11.27 -22.98 -3.84
C VAL A 110 12.10 -24.18 -3.40
N HIS A 111 12.31 -25.14 -4.31
CA HIS A 111 13.06 -26.36 -4.04
C HIS A 111 14.24 -26.47 -5.00
N PRO A 112 15.40 -27.04 -4.59
CA PRO A 112 16.50 -27.27 -5.51
C PRO A 112 16.11 -28.13 -6.72
N ALA A 113 16.94 -28.11 -7.77
CA ALA A 113 16.79 -29.04 -8.87
C ALA A 113 16.70 -30.50 -8.36
N PRO A 114 15.83 -31.34 -8.93
CA PRO A 114 15.13 -31.18 -10.22
C PRO A 114 13.71 -30.61 -10.13
N SER A 115 13.28 -30.05 -8.99
CA SER A 115 11.91 -29.51 -8.88
C SER A 115 11.67 -28.39 -9.89
N PRO A 116 10.52 -28.35 -10.58
CA PRO A 116 10.22 -27.29 -11.54
C PRO A 116 10.10 -25.94 -10.83
N SER A 117 10.67 -24.90 -11.44
CA SER A 117 10.36 -23.52 -11.08
C SER A 117 8.90 -23.21 -11.39
N HIS A 118 8.29 -22.29 -10.65
CA HIS A 118 6.99 -21.73 -11.01
C HIS A 118 7.13 -20.24 -11.30
N VAL A 119 6.24 -19.70 -12.13
CA VAL A 119 6.17 -18.26 -12.38
C VAL A 119 5.12 -17.67 -11.46
N GLY A 120 5.52 -16.70 -10.65
CA GLY A 120 4.64 -15.96 -9.75
C GLY A 120 4.57 -14.48 -10.12
N MET A 121 3.63 -13.76 -9.51
CA MET A 121 3.58 -12.30 -9.57
C MET A 121 3.65 -11.73 -8.16
N ARG A 122 4.36 -10.62 -8.02
CA ARG A 122 4.44 -9.86 -6.77
C ARG A 122 4.43 -8.38 -7.10
N CYS A 123 3.67 -7.61 -6.33
CA CYS A 123 3.60 -6.17 -6.46
C CYS A 123 4.08 -5.48 -5.18
N ALA A 124 4.77 -4.36 -5.37
CA ALA A 124 5.09 -3.39 -4.34
C ALA A 124 4.25 -2.13 -4.55
N CYS A 125 3.85 -1.47 -3.48
CA CYS A 125 3.22 -0.15 -3.51
C CYS A 125 3.68 0.70 -2.32
N LYS A 126 3.74 2.03 -2.48
CA LYS A 126 4.35 2.93 -1.49
C LYS A 126 3.40 4.04 -1.02
N ARG A 127 2.25 3.62 -0.48
CA ARG A 127 1.30 4.48 0.24
C ARG A 127 0.66 3.72 1.41
N ASP A 128 0.27 4.41 2.47
CA ASP A 128 -0.43 3.84 3.62
C ASP A 128 -1.66 3.05 3.15
N GLY A 129 -1.69 1.76 3.49
CA GLY A 129 -2.79 0.85 3.16
C GLY A 129 -2.94 0.51 1.68
N CYS A 130 -1.94 0.79 0.84
CA CYS A 130 -2.04 0.59 -0.62
C CYS A 130 -2.24 -0.87 -1.04
N ASN A 131 -1.78 -1.83 -0.22
CA ASN A 131 -1.96 -3.26 -0.43
C ASN A 131 -3.32 -3.74 0.10
N VAL A 132 -4.40 -3.06 -0.28
CA VAL A 132 -5.76 -3.37 0.18
C VAL A 132 -6.07 -4.87 0.01
N PRO A 133 -6.65 -5.54 1.02
CA PRO A 133 -6.92 -6.97 0.97
C PRO A 133 -8.16 -7.26 0.10
N LYS A 134 -7.99 -7.11 -1.21
CA LYS A 134 -8.99 -7.37 -2.24
C LYS A 134 -8.34 -8.12 -3.40
N ALA A 135 -9.17 -8.71 -4.26
CA ALA A 135 -8.71 -9.35 -5.51
C ALA A 135 -7.88 -8.38 -6.38
N PHE A 136 -7.05 -8.94 -7.25
CA PHE A 136 -5.97 -8.18 -7.90
C PHE A 136 -6.45 -6.96 -8.69
N ASN A 137 -7.55 -7.10 -9.44
CA ASN A 137 -8.17 -5.98 -10.17
C ASN A 137 -8.64 -4.84 -9.24
N ALA A 138 -9.22 -5.19 -8.09
CA ALA A 138 -9.68 -4.22 -7.11
C ALA A 138 -8.51 -3.57 -6.34
N PHE A 139 -7.40 -4.29 -6.17
CA PHE A 139 -6.14 -3.72 -5.67
C PHE A 139 -5.57 -2.67 -6.63
N LEU A 140 -5.51 -2.98 -7.93
CA LEU A 140 -5.03 -2.02 -8.94
C LEU A 140 -5.94 -0.79 -8.99
N ALA A 141 -7.26 -0.98 -9.08
CA ALA A 141 -8.23 0.11 -9.11
C ALA A 141 -8.17 0.99 -7.84
N TYR A 142 -7.94 0.39 -6.67
CA TYR A 142 -7.76 1.14 -5.42
C TYR A 142 -6.56 2.09 -5.48
N ASN A 143 -5.53 1.74 -6.25
CA ASN A 143 -4.32 2.53 -6.38
C ASN A 143 -4.37 3.60 -7.49
N GLU A 144 -5.45 3.72 -8.25
CA GLU A 144 -5.62 4.74 -9.29
C GLU A 144 -5.97 6.13 -8.73
N VAL A 145 -6.46 6.18 -7.49
CA VAL A 145 -6.92 7.40 -6.82
C VAL A 145 -6.06 7.75 -5.61
N ALA A 146 -6.20 8.97 -5.10
CA ALA A 146 -5.62 9.38 -3.82
C ALA A 146 -6.18 8.49 -2.70
N LEU A 147 -5.31 7.96 -1.84
CA LEU A 147 -5.75 7.07 -0.78
C LEU A 147 -6.33 7.86 0.40
N PRO A 148 -7.39 7.34 1.06
CA PRO A 148 -7.85 7.88 2.32
C PRO A 148 -6.72 7.88 3.35
N LYS A 149 -6.65 8.94 4.17
CA LYS A 149 -5.76 8.93 5.33
C LYS A 149 -6.23 7.86 6.31
N VAL A 150 -5.36 6.89 6.59
CA VAL A 150 -5.59 5.75 7.50
C VAL A 150 -5.06 6.05 8.89
#